data_AF-A0A3E2CF44-F1
#
_entry.id   AF-A0A3E2CF44-F1
#
_cell.length_a   1.000
_cell.length_b   1.000
_cell.length_c   1.000
_cell.angle_alpha   90.00
_cell.angle_beta   90.00
_cell.angle_gamma   90.00
#
_symmetry.space_group_name_H-M   'P 1'
#
loop_
_entity.id
_entity.type
_entity.pdbx_description
1 polymer ?
#
loop_
_entity_poly.entity_id
_entity_poly.type
_entity_poly.pdbx_seq_one_letter_code
_entity_poly.pdbx_strand_id
1 'polypeptide(L)'
;VVSHELIHIYNHDILNSTIASAIATIMTYVGYVLTYSKKKHTADSEFAVRSESSKSRCPVLKIVGQVLNVIFVPVGALMIKLVVSRSREFDADKSAGMLTGDPAALASALNKISYGAKIHEMSRAAGLQAMSSLMIVNPFEDDKSKLLKMFSHQSAVKERVNFLRLMAKSQEDNAEYSGYAEMSYENEAAARPDEFDKSESVFNIRYGRRFPSGVVAVSGA
;
A
#
# COMPACT_ATOMS: atom_id res chain seq x y z
N VAL A 1 12.76 -1.29 7.38
CA VAL A 1 12.74 -2.14 6.17
C VAL A 1 12.29 -3.54 6.50
N VAL A 2 13.01 -4.30 7.35
CA VAL A 2 12.55 -5.65 7.76
C VAL A 2 11.13 -5.64 8.35
N SER A 3 10.82 -4.67 9.22
CA SER A 3 9.47 -4.54 9.78
C SER A 3 8.40 -4.25 8.72
N HIS A 4 8.75 -3.56 7.63
CA HIS A 4 7.84 -3.31 6.51
C HIS A 4 7.55 -4.61 5.74
N GLU A 5 8.58 -5.40 5.44
CA GLU A 5 8.42 -6.73 4.84
C GLU A 5 7.61 -7.67 5.75
N LEU A 6 7.83 -7.60 7.06
CA LEU A 6 7.06 -8.39 8.03
C LEU A 6 5.58 -8.01 8.02
N ILE A 7 5.24 -6.73 7.85
CA ILE A 7 3.85 -6.31 7.69
C ILE A 7 3.23 -6.84 6.39
N HIS A 8 3.97 -6.91 5.28
CA HIS A 8 3.47 -7.56 4.06
C HIS A 8 3.21 -9.06 4.24
N ILE A 9 4.02 -9.74 5.05
CA ILE A 9 3.80 -11.15 5.40
C ILE A 9 2.55 -11.27 6.29
N TYR A 10 2.43 -10.40 7.31
CA TYR A 10 1.30 -10.35 8.22
C TYR A 10 -0.02 -10.07 7.48
N ASN A 11 0.00 -9.18 6.48
CA ASN A 11 -1.15 -8.84 5.64
C ASN A 11 -1.39 -9.82 4.47
N HIS A 12 -0.63 -10.92 4.44
CA HIS A 12 -0.77 -12.01 3.49
C HIS A 12 -0.69 -11.57 2.01
N ASP A 13 0.15 -10.59 1.70
CA ASP A 13 0.25 -9.99 0.35
C ASP A 13 0.58 -11.04 -0.72
N ILE A 14 1.54 -11.93 -0.43
CA ILE A 14 1.95 -13.01 -1.32
C ILE A 14 0.80 -14.02 -1.49
N LEU A 15 0.21 -14.49 -0.38
CA LEU A 15 -0.88 -15.45 -0.41
C LEU A 15 -2.07 -14.92 -1.23
N ASN A 16 -2.50 -13.69 -0.96
CA ASN A 16 -3.60 -13.05 -1.67
C ASN A 16 -3.30 -12.92 -3.18
N SER A 17 -2.07 -12.57 -3.56
CA SER A 17 -1.67 -12.48 -4.96
C SER A 17 -1.67 -13.84 -5.67
N THR A 18 -1.22 -14.90 -4.99
CA THR A 18 -1.23 -16.27 -5.54
C THR A 18 -2.65 -16.82 -5.73
N ILE A 19 -3.54 -16.60 -4.75
CA ILE A 19 -4.95 -16.99 -4.84
C ILE A 19 -5.63 -16.20 -5.97
N ALA A 20 -5.41 -14.89 -6.05
CA ALA A 20 -5.96 -14.07 -7.13
C ALA A 20 -5.48 -14.54 -8.51
N SER A 21 -4.20 -14.87 -8.64
CA SER A 21 -3.62 -15.41 -9.88
C SER A 21 -4.22 -16.78 -10.25
N ALA A 22 -4.42 -17.67 -9.27
CA ALA A 22 -5.05 -18.96 -9.50
C ALA A 22 -6.50 -18.79 -10.01
N ILE A 23 -7.29 -17.93 -9.35
CA ILE A 23 -8.67 -17.63 -9.77
C ILE A 23 -8.69 -17.01 -11.17
N ALA A 24 -7.80 -16.05 -11.45
CA ALA A 24 -7.68 -15.43 -12.77
C ALA A 24 -7.33 -16.46 -13.86
N THR A 25 -6.45 -17.42 -13.55
CA THR A 25 -6.06 -18.50 -14.47
C THR A 25 -7.26 -19.42 -14.75
N ILE A 26 -8.02 -19.79 -13.73
CA ILE A 26 -9.26 -20.59 -13.88
C ILE A 26 -10.28 -19.84 -14.74
N MET A 27 -10.53 -18.55 -14.45
CA MET A 27 -11.44 -17.72 -15.23
C MET A 27 -11.00 -17.57 -16.69
N THR A 28 -9.70 -17.39 -16.92
CA THR A 28 -9.13 -17.32 -18.27
C THR A 28 -9.32 -18.63 -19.02
N TYR A 29 -9.11 -19.77 -18.36
CA TYR A 29 -9.34 -21.09 -18.96
C TYR A 29 -10.82 -21.31 -19.28
N VAL A 30 -11.75 -20.95 -18.39
CA VAL A 30 -13.19 -21.00 -18.65
C VAL A 30 -13.57 -20.09 -19.82
N GLY A 31 -13.06 -18.87 -19.86
CA GLY A 31 -13.27 -17.93 -20.97
C GLY A 31 -12.73 -18.47 -22.29
N TYR A 32 -11.55 -19.10 -22.28
CA TYR A 32 -10.94 -19.76 -23.44
C TYR A 32 -11.82 -20.91 -23.94
N VAL A 33 -12.24 -21.82 -23.05
CA VAL A 33 -13.15 -22.92 -23.38
C VAL A 33 -14.47 -22.39 -23.92
N LEU A 34 -15.10 -21.39 -23.31
CA LEU A 34 -16.35 -20.81 -23.81
C LEU A 34 -16.19 -20.12 -25.18
N THR A 35 -15.05 -19.50 -25.45
CA THR A 35 -14.80 -18.81 -26.72
C THR A 35 -14.50 -19.80 -27.84
N TYR A 36 -13.68 -20.82 -27.57
CA TYR A 36 -13.20 -21.77 -28.57
C TYR A 36 -14.05 -23.05 -28.69
N SER A 37 -14.84 -23.40 -27.69
CA SER A 37 -15.81 -24.53 -27.77
C SER A 37 -17.05 -24.18 -28.58
N LYS A 38 -17.24 -22.92 -28.98
CA LYS A 38 -18.34 -22.48 -29.86
C LYS A 38 -18.07 -22.74 -31.35
N LYS A 39 -17.55 -23.94 -31.67
CA LYS A 39 -17.50 -24.45 -33.04
C LYS A 39 -18.33 -25.73 -33.17
N LYS A 40 -19.60 -25.66 -32.75
CA LYS A 40 -20.77 -26.41 -33.25
C LYS A 40 -21.96 -26.08 -32.35
N HIS A 41 -23.03 -25.57 -32.94
CA HIS A 41 -24.33 -25.21 -32.35
C HIS A 41 -24.44 -23.79 -31.77
N THR A 42 -25.13 -22.98 -32.58
CA THR A 42 -26.16 -22.01 -32.22
C THR A 42 -25.78 -20.74 -31.45
N ALA A 43 -26.42 -19.66 -31.90
CA ALA A 43 -26.09 -18.27 -31.71
C ALA A 43 -26.59 -17.71 -30.35
N ASP A 44 -26.60 -18.55 -29.30
CA ASP A 44 -27.51 -18.35 -28.16
C ASP A 44 -26.80 -18.42 -26.80
N SER A 45 -25.47 -18.31 -26.78
CA SER A 45 -24.71 -18.42 -25.52
C SER A 45 -24.68 -17.09 -24.77
N GLU A 46 -25.71 -16.98 -23.95
CA GLU A 46 -26.06 -16.10 -22.84
C GLU A 46 -24.92 -15.89 -21.80
N PHE A 47 -23.76 -15.40 -22.24
CA PHE A 47 -22.79 -14.70 -21.39
C PHE A 47 -22.27 -13.46 -22.12
N ALA A 48 -23.19 -12.77 -22.79
CA ALA A 48 -23.02 -11.39 -23.21
C ALA A 48 -24.11 -10.64 -22.46
N VAL A 49 -23.72 -9.64 -21.64
CA VAL A 49 -24.60 -8.73 -20.90
C VAL A 49 -25.91 -8.52 -21.67
N ARG A 50 -26.96 -9.20 -21.20
CA ARG A 50 -28.24 -9.33 -21.90
C ARG A 50 -29.02 -8.06 -21.63
N SER A 51 -28.75 -7.01 -22.41
CA SER A 51 -29.73 -5.94 -22.60
C SER A 51 -30.86 -6.52 -23.46
N GLU A 52 -31.86 -7.06 -22.78
CA GLU A 52 -33.13 -7.45 -23.32
C GLU A 52 -33.95 -6.20 -23.64
N SER A 53 -33.70 -5.60 -24.81
CA SER A 53 -34.76 -4.84 -25.45
C SER A 53 -34.59 -4.80 -26.96
N SER A 54 -35.65 -5.22 -27.62
CA SER A 54 -36.03 -4.86 -28.99
C SER A 54 -35.27 -5.51 -30.15
N LYS A 55 -35.89 -6.58 -30.65
CA LYS A 55 -36.21 -7.01 -32.04
C LYS A 55 -35.60 -6.36 -33.31
N SER A 56 -34.62 -5.46 -33.24
CA SER A 56 -34.00 -4.84 -34.43
C SER A 56 -32.52 -4.52 -34.16
N ARG A 57 -31.68 -5.52 -33.87
CA ARG A 57 -30.27 -5.26 -33.50
C ARG A 57 -29.36 -5.24 -34.73
N CYS A 58 -29.04 -4.04 -35.19
CA CYS A 58 -27.95 -3.80 -36.14
C CYS A 58 -26.69 -4.59 -35.72
N PRO A 59 -26.11 -5.42 -36.58
CA PRO A 59 -24.92 -6.21 -36.26
C PRO A 59 -23.74 -5.34 -35.81
N VAL A 60 -23.69 -4.09 -36.29
CA VAL A 60 -22.72 -3.06 -35.87
C VAL A 60 -22.79 -2.80 -34.36
N LEU A 61 -23.99 -2.70 -33.78
CA LEU A 61 -24.15 -2.38 -32.36
C LEU A 61 -23.66 -3.52 -31.44
N LYS A 62 -23.80 -4.78 -31.89
CA LYS A 62 -23.25 -5.96 -31.21
C LYS A 62 -21.71 -5.95 -31.23
N ILE A 63 -21.12 -5.67 -32.39
CA ILE A 63 -19.66 -5.60 -32.56
C ILE A 63 -19.10 -4.47 -31.70
N VAL A 64 -19.72 -3.29 -31.73
CA VAL A 64 -19.32 -2.14 -30.91
C VAL A 64 -19.39 -2.48 -29.43
N GLY A 65 -20.48 -3.08 -28.93
CA GLY A 65 -20.59 -3.49 -27.53
C GLY A 65 -19.53 -4.53 -27.10
N GLN A 66 -19.18 -5.46 -27.99
CA GLN A 66 -18.16 -6.47 -27.71
C GLN A 66 -16.74 -5.86 -27.69
N VAL A 67 -16.42 -4.96 -28.62
CA VAL A 67 -15.16 -4.21 -28.65
C VAL A 67 -15.02 -3.34 -27.40
N LEU A 68 -16.10 -2.64 -26.99
CA LEU A 68 -16.09 -1.85 -25.76
C LEU A 68 -15.78 -2.72 -24.54
N ASN A 69 -16.41 -3.89 -24.38
CA ASN A 69 -16.12 -4.77 -23.24
C ASN A 69 -14.66 -5.26 -23.22
N VAL A 70 -14.10 -5.66 -24.37
CA VAL A 70 -12.70 -6.12 -24.47
C VAL A 70 -11.72 -5.02 -24.04
N ILE A 71 -12.08 -3.75 -24.18
CA ILE A 71 -11.24 -2.61 -23.79
C ILE A 71 -11.52 -2.18 -22.35
N PHE A 72 -12.79 -1.97 -21.98
CA PHE A 72 -13.17 -1.39 -20.70
C PHE A 72 -12.92 -2.34 -19.52
N VAL A 73 -13.07 -3.65 -19.70
CA VAL A 73 -12.82 -4.63 -18.63
C VAL A 73 -11.35 -4.63 -18.19
N PRO A 74 -10.34 -4.82 -19.07
CA PRO A 74 -8.94 -4.78 -18.65
C PRO A 74 -8.51 -3.41 -18.15
N VAL A 75 -9.03 -2.31 -18.72
CA VAL A 75 -8.73 -0.95 -18.24
C VAL A 75 -9.27 -0.76 -16.81
N GLY A 76 -10.52 -1.16 -16.54
CA GLY A 76 -11.10 -1.06 -15.19
C GLY A 76 -10.36 -1.90 -14.15
N ALA A 77 -10.00 -3.15 -14.51
CA ALA A 77 -9.23 -4.02 -13.64
C ALA A 77 -7.83 -3.45 -13.32
N LEU A 78 -7.17 -2.85 -14.31
CA LEU A 78 -5.86 -2.20 -14.13
C LEU A 78 -5.96 -1.01 -13.16
N MET A 79 -6.99 -0.17 -13.30
CA MET A 79 -7.21 0.97 -12.41
C MET A 79 -7.41 0.55 -10.95
N ILE A 80 -8.24 -0.47 -10.70
CA ILE A 80 -8.47 -0.99 -9.35
C ILE A 80 -7.16 -1.54 -8.75
N LYS A 81 -6.40 -2.31 -9.53
CA LYS A 81 -5.12 -2.89 -9.10
C LYS A 81 -4.10 -1.81 -8.71
N LEU A 82 -4.04 -0.72 -9.48
CA LEU A 82 -3.15 0.42 -9.22
C LEU A 82 -3.50 1.13 -7.90
N VAL A 83 -4.78 1.45 -7.68
CA VAL A 83 -5.23 2.17 -6.48
C VAL A 83 -5.00 1.35 -5.22
N VAL A 84 -5.34 0.06 -5.25
CA VAL A 84 -5.18 -0.84 -4.10
C VAL A 84 -3.71 -1.00 -3.72
N SER A 85 -2.82 -1.15 -4.70
CA SER A 85 -1.38 -1.31 -4.44
C SER A 85 -0.79 -0.11 -3.70
N ARG A 86 -1.13 1.12 -4.10
CA ARG A 86 -0.60 2.33 -3.47
C ARG A 86 -1.03 2.45 -2.01
N SER A 87 -2.31 2.19 -1.71
CA SER A 87 -2.82 2.26 -0.35
C SER A 87 -2.15 1.25 0.59
N ARG A 88 -1.80 0.05 0.10
CA ARG A 88 -1.14 -0.99 0.90
C ARG A 88 0.27 -0.60 1.34
N GLU A 89 1.04 0.03 0.47
CA GLU A 89 2.41 0.48 0.80
C GLU A 89 2.42 1.51 1.94
N PHE A 90 1.48 2.48 1.93
CA PHE A 90 1.36 3.47 3.01
C PHE A 90 0.88 2.83 4.32
N ASP A 91 -0.04 1.87 4.24
CA ASP A 91 -0.51 1.14 5.43
C ASP A 91 0.59 0.27 6.05
N ALA A 92 1.41 -0.37 5.19
CA ALA A 92 2.56 -1.14 5.61
C ALA A 92 3.65 -0.25 6.23
N ASP A 93 3.94 0.91 5.65
CA ASP A 93 4.86 1.91 6.21
C ASP A 93 4.41 2.42 7.57
N LYS A 94 3.11 2.75 7.70
CA LYS A 94 2.52 3.20 8.96
C LYS A 94 2.67 2.11 10.02
N SER A 95 2.23 0.90 9.72
CA SER A 95 2.29 -0.23 10.65
C SER A 95 3.72 -0.58 11.04
N ALA A 96 4.68 -0.50 10.10
CA ALA A 96 6.10 -0.71 10.37
C ALA A 96 6.70 0.40 11.26
N GLY A 97 6.33 1.66 11.03
CA GLY A 97 6.71 2.79 11.88
C GLY A 97 6.14 2.66 13.30
N MET A 98 4.87 2.23 13.43
CA MET A 98 4.25 1.96 14.73
C MET A 98 4.91 0.77 15.44
N LEU A 99 5.22 -0.31 14.71
CA LEU A 99 5.83 -1.52 15.28
C LEU A 99 7.26 -1.29 15.78
N THR A 100 8.02 -0.45 15.08
CA THR A 100 9.40 -0.09 15.46
C THR A 100 9.46 1.04 16.47
N GLY A 101 8.41 1.85 16.58
CA GLY A 101 8.40 3.06 17.41
C GLY A 101 9.26 4.20 16.84
N ASP A 102 9.82 4.05 15.64
CA ASP A 102 10.70 5.04 15.01
C ASP A 102 10.43 5.13 13.49
N PRO A 103 9.36 5.85 13.08
CA PRO A 103 9.09 6.11 11.68
C PRO A 103 10.14 7.00 11.01
N ALA A 104 10.90 7.81 11.77
CA ALA A 104 11.97 8.66 11.21
C ALA A 104 13.17 7.82 10.72
N ALA A 105 13.56 6.79 11.47
CA ALA A 105 14.57 5.83 11.03
C ALA A 105 14.13 5.07 9.77
N LEU A 106 12.86 4.69 9.67
CA LEU A 106 12.31 4.06 8.46
C LEU A 106 12.41 5.00 7.25
N ALA A 107 12.06 6.28 7.42
CA ALA A 107 12.20 7.30 6.38
C ALA A 107 13.66 7.49 5.94
N SER A 108 14.59 7.53 6.91
CA SER A 108 16.03 7.65 6.65
C SER A 108 16.57 6.45 5.86
N ALA A 109 16.20 5.23 6.27
CA ALA A 109 16.59 4.01 5.58
C ALA A 109 16.09 3.97 4.13
N LEU A 110 14.81 4.29 3.91
CA LEU A 110 14.20 4.30 2.59
C LEU A 110 14.88 5.34 1.68
N ASN A 111 15.19 6.53 2.21
CA ASN A 111 15.91 7.56 1.48
C ASN A 111 17.34 7.12 1.10
N LYS A 112 18.05 6.43 1.99
CA LYS A 112 19.39 5.87 1.70
C LYS A 112 19.34 4.80 0.61
N ILE A 113 18.35 3.92 0.64
CA ILE A 113 18.18 2.86 -0.38
C ILE A 113 17.85 3.48 -1.74
N SER A 114 16.92 4.43 -1.78
CA SER A 114 16.54 5.11 -3.03
C SER A 114 17.70 5.91 -3.62
N TYR A 115 18.46 6.61 -2.78
CA TYR A 115 19.66 7.30 -3.23
C TYR A 115 20.70 6.30 -3.77
N GLY A 116 20.98 5.22 -3.04
CA GLY A 116 21.90 4.17 -3.43
C GLY A 116 21.55 3.54 -4.78
N ALA A 117 20.27 3.25 -5.01
CA ALA A 117 19.77 2.71 -6.28
C ALA A 117 19.93 3.68 -7.45
N LYS A 118 19.86 5.00 -7.19
CA LYS A 118 20.02 6.03 -8.21
C LYS A 118 21.48 6.26 -8.61
N ILE A 119 22.41 6.17 -7.65
CA ILE A 119 23.84 6.40 -7.92
C ILE A 119 24.56 5.16 -8.48
N HIS A 120 24.07 3.96 -8.18
CA HIS A 120 24.60 2.70 -8.71
C HIS A 120 23.63 2.14 -9.75
N GLU A 121 23.65 2.74 -10.95
CA GLU A 121 22.82 2.29 -12.05
C GLU A 121 23.13 0.83 -12.41
N MET A 122 22.10 -0.01 -12.41
CA MET A 122 22.23 -1.41 -12.83
C MET A 122 22.12 -1.51 -14.34
N SER A 123 22.89 -2.42 -14.94
CA SER A 123 22.74 -2.74 -16.37
C SER A 123 21.32 -3.23 -16.66
N ARG A 124 20.69 -2.67 -17.70
CA ARG A 124 19.37 -3.08 -18.19
C ARG A 124 19.47 -4.41 -18.92
N ALA A 125 19.56 -5.50 -18.18
CA ALA A 125 19.36 -6.85 -18.70
C ALA A 125 17.88 -7.23 -18.58
N ALA A 126 17.33 -7.93 -19.58
CA ALA A 126 15.92 -8.33 -19.61
C ALA A 126 15.49 -9.12 -18.36
N GLY A 127 16.37 -9.97 -17.82
CA GLY A 127 16.09 -10.72 -16.58
C GLY A 127 15.99 -9.82 -15.35
N LEU A 128 16.84 -8.80 -15.24
CA LEU A 128 16.82 -7.85 -14.11
C LEU A 128 15.58 -6.95 -14.15
N GLN A 129 15.15 -6.54 -15.34
CA GLN A 129 13.92 -5.76 -15.51
C GLN A 129 12.68 -6.58 -15.13
N ALA A 130 12.64 -7.88 -15.48
CA ALA A 130 11.53 -8.74 -15.10
C ALA A 130 11.40 -8.94 -13.59
N MET A 131 12.50 -8.82 -12.84
CA MET A 131 12.52 -8.94 -11.38
C MET A 131 12.40 -7.59 -10.66
N SER A 132 12.28 -6.47 -11.37
CA SER A 132 12.30 -5.14 -10.75
C SER A 132 11.13 -4.89 -9.79
N SER A 133 10.02 -5.61 -9.96
CA SER A 133 8.86 -5.55 -9.05
C SER A 133 9.12 -6.19 -7.69
N LEU A 134 10.18 -6.99 -7.54
CA LEU A 134 10.61 -7.59 -6.27
C LEU A 134 11.66 -6.75 -5.55
N MET A 135 12.16 -5.70 -6.20
CA MET A 135 13.17 -4.81 -5.62
C MET A 135 12.47 -3.75 -4.77
N ILE A 136 13.07 -3.41 -3.61
CA ILE A 136 12.57 -2.37 -2.69
C ILE A 136 12.38 -1.03 -3.43
N VAL A 137 13.34 -0.69 -4.29
CA VAL A 137 13.29 0.46 -5.19
C VAL A 137 13.63 -0.03 -6.59
N ASN A 138 12.83 0.31 -7.59
CA ASN A 138 13.11 -0.04 -8.97
C ASN A 138 14.25 0.85 -9.52
N PRO A 139 15.43 0.29 -9.85
CA PRO A 139 16.55 1.07 -10.36
C PRO A 139 16.36 1.50 -11.83
N PHE A 140 15.35 0.96 -12.52
CA PHE A 140 15.06 1.24 -13.93
C PHE A 140 13.95 2.26 -14.13
N GLU A 141 13.51 2.94 -13.06
CA GLU A 141 12.44 3.92 -13.13
C GLU A 141 12.92 5.21 -13.82
N ASP A 142 12.58 5.37 -15.10
CA ASP A 142 12.91 6.55 -15.90
C ASP A 142 11.97 7.72 -15.54
N ASP A 143 12.48 8.70 -14.78
CA ASP A 143 11.77 9.91 -14.29
C ASP A 143 11.23 10.84 -15.42
N LYS A 144 11.55 10.54 -16.68
CA LYS A 144 11.33 11.41 -17.85
C LYS A 144 9.93 11.34 -18.46
N SER A 145 9.16 10.30 -18.19
CA SER A 145 7.85 10.10 -18.83
C SER A 145 6.70 10.35 -17.86
N LYS A 146 6.14 11.57 -17.87
CA LYS A 146 4.97 11.95 -17.04
C LYS A 146 3.75 11.04 -17.27
N LEU A 147 3.60 10.45 -18.46
CA LEU A 147 2.55 9.46 -18.75
C LEU A 147 2.80 8.10 -18.09
N LEU A 148 4.07 7.70 -17.94
CA LEU A 148 4.44 6.47 -17.25
C LEU A 148 4.45 6.63 -15.73
N LYS A 149 4.52 7.85 -15.19
CA LYS A 149 4.38 8.12 -13.74
C LYS A 149 3.03 7.71 -13.16
N MET A 150 1.98 7.61 -13.98
CA MET A 150 0.69 7.07 -13.55
C MET A 150 0.68 5.53 -13.50
N PHE A 151 1.65 4.89 -14.16
CA PHE A 151 1.83 3.44 -14.23
C PHE A 151 3.10 2.95 -13.52
N SER A 152 3.88 3.86 -12.91
CA SER A 152 5.09 3.49 -12.20
C SER A 152 4.73 3.04 -10.78
N HIS A 153 5.04 1.77 -10.52
CA HIS A 153 4.41 0.97 -9.48
C HIS A 153 5.05 1.05 -8.10
N GLN A 154 6.00 1.96 -7.87
CA GLN A 154 6.37 2.37 -6.53
C GLN A 154 5.76 3.73 -6.28
N SER A 155 4.80 3.81 -5.34
CA SER A 155 4.40 5.09 -4.74
C SER A 155 5.66 5.92 -4.53
N ALA A 156 5.72 7.09 -5.17
CA ALA A 156 6.97 7.83 -5.33
C ALA A 156 7.67 7.87 -3.97
N VAL A 157 8.87 7.28 -3.88
CA VAL A 157 9.55 7.05 -2.59
C VAL A 157 9.57 8.30 -1.72
N LYS A 158 9.65 9.47 -2.37
CA LYS A 158 9.52 10.79 -1.76
C LYS A 158 8.23 11.00 -0.95
N GLU A 159 7.08 10.56 -1.45
CA GLU A 159 5.79 10.65 -0.75
C GLU A 159 5.76 9.79 0.50
N ARG A 160 6.27 8.55 0.42
CA ARG A 160 6.39 7.64 1.58
C ARG A 160 7.32 8.21 2.64
N VAL A 161 8.48 8.72 2.24
CA VAL A 161 9.44 9.40 3.14
C VAL A 161 8.78 10.62 3.81
N ASN A 162 8.03 11.42 3.05
CA ASN A 162 7.35 12.58 3.61
C ASN A 162 6.26 12.17 4.60
N PHE A 163 5.44 11.17 4.26
CA PHE A 163 4.42 10.61 5.13
C PHE A 163 5.01 10.10 6.46
N LEU A 164 6.11 9.34 6.41
CA LEU A 164 6.79 8.82 7.60
C LEU A 164 7.38 9.93 8.46
N ARG A 165 7.91 11.00 7.87
CA ARG A 165 8.39 12.18 8.60
C ARG A 165 7.26 12.93 9.30
N LEU A 166 6.12 13.08 8.63
CA LEU A 166 4.92 13.67 9.23
C LEU A 166 4.41 12.82 10.40
N MET A 167 4.44 11.49 10.25
CA MET A 167 4.09 10.56 11.31
C MET A 167 5.04 10.68 12.50
N ALA A 168 6.36 10.76 12.27
CA ALA A 168 7.36 10.98 13.33
C ALA A 168 7.08 12.27 14.11
N LYS A 169 6.87 13.38 13.39
CA LYS A 169 6.51 14.66 13.99
C LYS A 169 5.24 14.56 14.84
N SER A 170 4.20 13.89 14.33
CA SER A 170 2.97 13.69 15.11
C SER A 170 3.18 12.86 16.37
N GLN A 171 4.13 11.91 16.37
CA GLN A 171 4.47 11.13 17.56
C GLN A 171 5.23 11.97 18.59
N GLU A 172 6.13 12.84 18.14
CA GLU A 172 6.82 13.82 18.99
C GLU A 172 5.82 14.80 19.62
N ASP A 173 4.95 15.42 18.82
CA ASP A 173 3.94 16.36 19.29
C ASP A 173 2.99 15.71 20.34
N ASN A 174 2.57 14.46 20.09
CA ASN A 174 1.73 13.71 21.03
C ASN A 174 2.48 13.33 22.32
N ALA A 175 3.77 13.00 22.24
CA ALA A 175 4.59 12.72 23.41
C ALA A 175 4.80 13.98 24.26
N GLU A 176 5.02 15.13 23.62
CA GLU A 176 5.14 16.42 24.30
C GLU A 176 3.83 16.79 25.02
N TYR A 177 2.69 16.68 24.33
CA TYR A 177 1.36 16.93 24.91
C TYR A 177 1.05 16.01 26.11
N SER A 178 1.35 14.72 26.00
CA SER A 178 1.18 13.77 27.10
C SER A 178 2.09 14.10 28.29
N GLY A 179 3.31 14.61 28.04
CA GLY A 179 4.24 15.05 29.08
C GLY A 179 3.73 16.28 29.84
N TYR A 180 3.16 17.27 29.14
CA TYR A 180 2.50 18.41 29.79
C TYR A 180 1.28 17.98 30.61
N ALA A 181 0.47 17.05 30.09
CA ALA A 181 -0.66 16.50 30.81
C ALA A 181 -0.22 15.82 32.11
N GLU A 182 0.70 14.85 32.06
CA GLU A 182 1.22 14.18 33.27
C GLU A 182 1.81 15.16 34.29
N MET A 183 2.61 16.14 33.84
CA MET A 183 3.18 17.16 34.73
C MET A 183 2.11 18.07 35.36
N SER A 184 1.06 18.41 34.63
CA SER A 184 -0.06 19.18 35.15
C SER A 184 -0.86 18.39 36.21
N TYR A 185 -1.12 17.10 35.98
CA TYR A 185 -1.78 16.24 36.96
C TYR A 185 -0.92 15.98 38.20
N GLU A 186 0.40 15.78 38.07
CA GLU A 186 1.31 15.64 39.21
C GLU A 186 1.38 16.93 40.05
N ASN A 187 1.42 18.10 39.41
CA ASN A 187 1.41 19.38 40.13
C ASN A 187 0.07 19.66 40.81
N GLU A 188 -1.05 19.32 40.16
CA GLU A 188 -2.40 19.45 40.74
C GLU A 188 -2.59 18.50 41.94
N ALA A 189 -2.14 17.25 41.82
CA ALA A 189 -2.18 16.26 42.89
C ALA A 189 -1.22 16.59 44.05
N ALA A 190 -0.06 17.20 43.77
CA ALA A 190 0.86 17.70 44.79
C ALA A 190 0.31 18.94 45.52
N ALA A 191 -0.55 19.73 44.87
CA ALA A 191 -1.21 20.90 45.47
C ALA A 191 -2.39 20.53 46.38
N ARG A 192 -2.95 19.31 46.27
CA ARG A 192 -4.08 18.81 47.08
C ARG A 192 -3.88 17.36 47.55
N PRO A 193 -3.01 17.11 48.54
CA PRO A 193 -2.61 15.76 48.94
C PRO A 193 -3.72 14.94 49.63
N ASP A 194 -4.81 15.58 50.05
CA ASP A 194 -5.93 15.02 50.80
C ASP A 194 -7.18 14.69 49.97
N GLU A 195 -7.19 15.09 48.68
CA GLU A 195 -8.33 14.91 47.76
C GLU A 195 -8.03 13.80 46.72
N PHE A 196 -7.60 12.63 47.17
CA PHE A 196 -7.37 11.48 46.27
C PHE A 196 -8.67 10.75 45.95
N ASP A 197 -9.45 11.28 45.02
CA ASP A 197 -10.61 10.57 44.47
C ASP A 197 -10.17 9.52 43.43
N LYS A 198 -10.29 8.25 43.81
CA LYS A 198 -9.97 7.09 42.95
C LYS A 198 -10.96 6.91 41.79
N SER A 199 -12.05 7.68 41.74
CA SER A 199 -13.15 7.49 40.79
C SER A 199 -12.87 8.02 39.38
N GLU A 200 -11.91 8.94 39.19
CA GLU A 200 -11.57 9.52 37.87
C GLU A 200 -10.44 8.80 37.12
N SER A 201 -9.95 7.66 37.63
CA SER A 201 -8.93 6.84 36.95
C SER A 201 -9.50 6.00 35.78
N VAL A 202 -10.28 6.64 34.90
CA VAL A 202 -10.84 6.01 33.72
C VAL A 202 -9.82 6.04 32.58
N PHE A 203 -9.19 4.87 32.36
CA PHE A 203 -8.64 4.40 31.09
C PHE A 203 -7.77 5.40 30.29
N ASN A 204 -6.47 5.41 30.56
CA ASN A 204 -5.48 5.77 29.55
C ASN A 204 -4.82 4.50 29.02
N ILE A 205 -5.21 4.09 27.82
CA ILE A 205 -4.62 2.95 27.11
C ILE A 205 -3.16 3.29 26.83
N ARG A 206 -2.25 2.71 27.60
CA ARG A 206 -0.80 2.74 27.35
C ARG A 206 -0.50 2.11 25.98
N TYR A 207 -0.28 2.95 24.97
CA TYR A 207 0.60 2.60 23.85
C TYR A 207 1.98 3.19 24.13
N GLY A 208 2.96 2.31 24.39
CA GLY A 208 4.34 2.70 24.61
C GLY A 208 4.92 2.09 25.87
N ARG A 209 5.40 0.85 25.76
CA ARG A 209 6.29 0.28 26.79
C ARG A 209 7.57 1.10 26.80
N ARG A 210 7.73 1.92 27.84
CA ARG A 210 8.98 2.51 28.30
C ARG A 210 9.99 1.37 28.54
N PHE A 211 11.04 1.27 27.72
CA PHE A 211 12.26 0.56 28.11
C PHE A 211 13.08 1.52 28.99
N PRO A 212 13.38 1.17 30.26
CA PRO A 212 14.19 2.01 31.11
C PRO A 212 15.66 1.63 30.94
N SER A 213 16.39 2.32 30.07
CA SER A 213 17.85 2.42 30.16
C SER A 213 18.33 3.44 29.15
N GLY A 214 18.89 4.53 29.66
CA GLY A 214 19.34 5.65 28.86
C GLY A 214 20.44 5.26 27.88
N VAL A 215 20.32 5.76 26.66
CA VAL A 215 21.45 6.27 25.89
C VAL A 215 20.97 7.55 25.24
N VAL A 216 21.38 8.67 25.81
CA VAL A 216 21.39 9.96 25.14
C VAL A 216 22.43 9.83 24.02
N ALA A 217 21.98 9.70 22.77
CA ALA A 217 22.85 9.94 21.63
C ALA A 217 22.78 11.44 21.32
N VAL A 218 23.74 12.16 21.88
CA VAL A 218 24.01 13.57 21.64
C VAL A 218 24.35 13.76 20.16
N SER A 219 23.79 14.85 19.61
CA SER A 219 24.19 15.51 18.37
C SER A 219 25.71 15.57 18.17
N GLY A 220 26.18 15.25 16.97
CA GLY A 220 27.56 15.46 16.57
C GLY A 220 27.73 15.34 15.06
N ALA A 221 27.93 16.51 14.42
CA ALA A 221 28.56 16.82 13.12
C ALA A 221 28.35 15.86 11.94
#